data_AF-A0A1M3D7T1-F1
#
_entry.id   AF-A0A1M3D7T1-F1
#
_cell.length_a   1.000
_cell.length_b   1.000
_cell.length_c   1.000
_cell.angle_alpha   90.00
_cell.angle_beta   90.00
_cell.angle_gamma   90.00
#
_symmetry.space_group_name_H-M   'P 1'
#
loop_
_entity.id
_entity.type
_entity.pdbx_description
1 polymer ?
#
loop_
_entity_poly.entity_id
_entity_poly.type
_entity_poly.pdbx_seq_one_letter_code
_entity_poly.pdbx_strand_id
1 'polypeptide(L)'
;MTLDADTRLEITMDHAHRHALLRQGRARFTVKSDPRPFTIEVASGEVATDQGSIDVQLDRARRADIRLREGAATVRSDGQDARSLVIGQPLAFSQDNPRSTTVASPPADTRDWPTGWVEYRTVSLGALIAEANRYARVPIVLDSPDLETLQATGRFKLTDTDTFVSRIAEPFGLRVSRRSDGIHLSR
;
A
#
# COMPACT_ATOMS: atom_id res chain seq x y z
N MET A 1 -4.45 -6.12 -14.14
CA MET A 1 -4.22 -6.09 -12.68
C MET A 1 -2.72 -6.04 -12.44
N THR A 2 -2.29 -5.33 -11.40
CA THR A 2 -0.88 -5.28 -10.98
C THR A 2 -0.79 -5.66 -9.51
N LEU A 3 0.17 -6.51 -9.15
CA LEU A 3 0.43 -6.92 -7.77
C LEU A 3 1.72 -6.26 -7.28
N ASP A 4 1.73 -5.89 -6.01
CA ASP A 4 2.89 -5.36 -5.32
C ASP A 4 3.69 -6.47 -4.63
N ALA A 5 4.88 -6.14 -4.11
CA ALA A 5 5.71 -7.09 -3.37
C ALA A 5 4.98 -7.71 -2.17
N ASP A 6 5.24 -8.99 -1.89
CA ASP A 6 4.66 -9.72 -0.74
C ASP A 6 3.11 -9.75 -0.75
N THR A 7 2.50 -9.77 -1.94
CA THR A 7 1.05 -9.83 -2.12
C THR A 7 0.57 -11.28 -2.20
N ARG A 8 -0.50 -11.59 -1.45
CA ARG A 8 -1.21 -12.87 -1.48
C ARG A 8 -2.65 -12.62 -1.89
N LEU A 9 -2.99 -13.08 -3.09
CA LEU A 9 -4.28 -12.85 -3.72
C LEU A 9 -4.84 -14.18 -4.24
N GLU A 10 -6.08 -14.47 -3.87
CA GLU A 10 -6.85 -15.59 -4.41
C GLU A 10 -7.87 -15.03 -5.41
N ILE A 11 -8.08 -15.72 -6.54
CA ILE A 11 -9.02 -15.28 -7.58
C ILE A 11 -9.90 -16.45 -7.97
N THR A 12 -11.21 -16.21 -7.92
CA THR A 12 -12.24 -17.16 -8.36
C THR A 12 -13.09 -16.49 -9.43
N MET A 13 -13.23 -17.14 -10.57
CA MET A 13 -14.10 -16.68 -11.65
C MET A 13 -15.00 -17.82 -12.12
N ASP A 14 -16.29 -17.57 -12.18
CA ASP A 14 -17.28 -18.48 -12.72
C ASP A 14 -18.22 -17.76 -13.71
N HIS A 15 -19.29 -18.46 -14.13
CA HIS A 15 -20.24 -17.93 -15.10
C HIS A 15 -21.10 -16.76 -14.56
N ALA A 16 -21.16 -16.56 -13.25
CA ALA A 16 -21.96 -15.55 -12.58
C ALA A 16 -21.12 -14.49 -11.85
N HIS A 17 -19.93 -14.85 -11.34
CA HIS A 17 -19.16 -13.99 -10.44
C HIS A 17 -17.67 -13.90 -10.83
N ARG A 18 -17.10 -12.72 -10.59
CA ARG A 18 -15.65 -12.49 -10.59
C ARG A 18 -15.26 -12.00 -9.21
N HIS A 19 -14.49 -12.82 -8.50
CA HIS A 19 -14.17 -12.59 -7.10
C HIS A 19 -12.66 -12.63 -6.86
N ALA A 20 -12.18 -11.72 -6.03
CA ALA A 20 -10.81 -11.64 -5.59
C ALA A 20 -10.74 -11.51 -4.08
N LEU A 21 -9.80 -12.20 -3.44
CA LEU A 21 -9.63 -12.18 -1.99
C LEU A 21 -8.18 -11.82 -1.66
N LEU A 22 -7.99 -10.58 -1.16
CA LEU A 22 -6.68 -10.07 -0.80
C LEU A 22 -6.35 -10.47 0.65
N ARG A 23 -5.44 -11.43 0.80
CA ARG A 23 -5.00 -11.92 2.12
C ARG A 23 -3.88 -11.07 2.72
N GLN A 24 -3.06 -10.44 1.88
CA GLN A 24 -1.93 -9.61 2.27
C GLN A 24 -1.42 -8.78 1.09
N GLY A 25 -0.81 -7.63 1.37
CA GLY A 25 -0.05 -6.85 0.40
C GLY A 25 -0.90 -5.80 -0.30
N ARG A 26 -0.59 -5.51 -1.56
CA ARG A 26 -1.25 -4.44 -2.31
C ARG A 26 -1.47 -4.85 -3.76
N ALA A 27 -2.64 -4.52 -4.31
CA ALA A 27 -2.98 -4.79 -5.68
C ALA A 27 -3.74 -3.61 -6.32
N ARG A 28 -3.48 -3.39 -7.62
CA ARG A 28 -4.27 -2.50 -8.48
C ARG A 28 -5.14 -3.35 -9.37
N PHE A 29 -6.45 -3.27 -9.15
CA PHE A 29 -7.45 -3.90 -9.98
C PHE A 29 -7.88 -2.91 -11.06
N THR A 30 -7.69 -3.28 -12.33
CA THR A 30 -8.23 -2.55 -13.49
C THR A 30 -9.34 -3.42 -14.06
N VAL A 31 -10.57 -3.08 -13.69
CA VAL A 31 -11.78 -3.84 -14.02
C VAL A 31 -12.38 -3.25 -15.29
N LYS A 32 -12.58 -4.10 -16.29
CA LYS A 32 -13.31 -3.77 -17.51
C LYS A 32 -14.77 -4.15 -17.35
N SER A 33 -15.64 -3.41 -18.05
CA SER A 33 -17.06 -3.69 -18.15
C SER A 33 -17.31 -5.15 -18.54
N ASP A 34 -18.19 -5.79 -17.79
CA ASP A 34 -18.61 -7.19 -17.92
C ASP A 34 -19.98 -7.29 -17.21
N PRO A 35 -20.92 -8.10 -17.71
CA PRO A 35 -22.20 -8.33 -17.04
C PRO A 35 -22.08 -8.93 -15.65
N ARG A 36 -20.96 -9.60 -15.34
CA ARG A 36 -20.71 -10.21 -14.02
C ARG A 36 -20.04 -9.18 -13.10
N PRO A 37 -20.55 -8.96 -11.88
CA PRO A 37 -19.94 -8.04 -10.93
C PRO A 37 -18.53 -8.50 -10.57
N PHE A 38 -17.63 -7.53 -10.33
CA PHE A 38 -16.30 -7.79 -9.78
C PHE A 38 -16.27 -7.41 -8.30
N THR A 39 -16.02 -8.38 -7.44
CA THR A 39 -15.92 -8.19 -5.98
C THR A 39 -14.51 -8.46 -5.49
N ILE A 40 -14.06 -7.67 -4.52
CA ILE A 40 -12.76 -7.80 -3.86
C ILE A 40 -13.00 -7.86 -2.35
N GLU A 41 -12.79 -9.01 -1.74
CA GLU A 41 -12.75 -9.16 -0.29
C GLU A 41 -11.38 -8.77 0.27
N VAL A 42 -11.39 -8.00 1.35
CA VAL A 42 -10.20 -7.54 2.07
C VAL A 42 -10.55 -7.21 3.52
N ALA A 43 -9.72 -7.67 4.47
CA ALA A 43 -10.01 -7.57 5.91
C ALA A 43 -11.43 -8.07 6.25
N SER A 44 -12.29 -7.19 6.78
CA SER A 44 -13.70 -7.43 7.12
C SER A 44 -14.67 -6.77 6.13
N GLY A 45 -14.25 -6.52 4.89
CA GLY A 45 -15.07 -5.80 3.93
C GLY A 45 -14.92 -6.27 2.50
N GLU A 46 -15.83 -5.77 1.68
CA GLU A 46 -15.96 -6.08 0.27
C GLU A 46 -15.97 -4.79 -0.54
N VAL A 47 -15.20 -4.77 -1.63
CA VAL A 47 -15.22 -3.72 -2.65
C VAL A 47 -15.92 -4.27 -3.88
N ALA A 48 -16.94 -3.60 -4.38
CA ALA A 48 -17.64 -3.98 -5.60
C ALA A 48 -17.45 -2.91 -6.69
N THR A 49 -17.25 -3.35 -7.93
CA THR A 49 -17.14 -2.46 -9.10
C THR A 49 -17.54 -3.21 -10.38
N ASP A 50 -18.16 -2.49 -11.32
CA ASP A 50 -18.44 -3.01 -12.66
C ASP A 50 -17.33 -2.61 -13.66
N GLN A 51 -16.69 -1.46 -13.40
CA GLN A 51 -15.62 -0.91 -14.22
C GLN A 51 -14.84 0.16 -13.43
N GLY A 52 -13.53 0.19 -13.64
CA GLY A 52 -12.68 1.22 -13.06
C GLY A 52 -11.30 0.71 -12.65
N SER A 53 -10.57 1.57 -11.95
CA SER A 53 -9.27 1.23 -11.37
C SER A 53 -9.28 1.50 -9.88
N ILE A 54 -9.01 0.47 -9.08
CA ILE A 54 -8.99 0.55 -7.61
C ILE A 54 -7.67 -0.02 -7.09
N ASP A 55 -7.01 0.73 -6.19
CA ASP A 55 -5.95 0.18 -5.35
C ASP A 55 -6.55 -0.35 -4.06
N VAL A 56 -6.18 -1.58 -3.71
CA VAL A 56 -6.56 -2.24 -2.46
C VAL A 56 -5.27 -2.67 -1.77
N GLN A 57 -5.09 -2.25 -0.52
CA GLN A 57 -3.96 -2.61 0.31
C GLN A 57 -4.45 -3.21 1.62
N LEU A 58 -3.78 -4.26 2.08
CA LEU A 58 -3.93 -4.85 3.40
C LEU A 58 -2.56 -4.93 4.07
N ASP A 59 -2.36 -4.11 5.10
CA ASP A 59 -1.10 -4.07 5.84
C ASP A 59 -0.99 -5.19 6.89
N ARG A 60 0.19 -5.29 7.52
CA ARG A 60 0.45 -6.31 8.55
C ARG A 60 -0.35 -6.10 9.83
N ALA A 61 -0.84 -4.88 10.08
CA ALA A 61 -1.75 -4.56 11.17
C ALA A 61 -3.21 -4.86 10.82
N ARG A 62 -3.46 -5.59 9.71
CA ARG A 62 -4.80 -5.98 9.23
C ARG A 62 -5.69 -4.78 8.91
N ARG A 63 -5.10 -3.63 8.63
CA ARG A 63 -5.82 -2.44 8.18
C ARG A 63 -5.86 -2.45 6.65
N ALA A 64 -7.08 -2.40 6.14
CA ALA A 64 -7.38 -2.21 4.73
C ALA A 64 -7.33 -0.71 4.39
N ASP A 65 -6.76 -0.38 3.24
CA ASP A 65 -6.78 0.96 2.63
C ASP A 65 -7.23 0.82 1.17
N ILE A 66 -8.35 1.46 0.84
CA ILE A 66 -9.03 1.35 -0.46
C ILE A 66 -9.03 2.72 -1.14
N ARG A 67 -8.49 2.77 -2.37
CA ARG A 67 -8.39 4.02 -3.15
C ARG A 67 -8.95 3.82 -4.56
N LEU A 68 -10.02 4.55 -4.87
CA LEU A 68 -10.51 4.68 -6.23
C LEU A 68 -9.58 5.58 -7.05
N ARG A 69 -9.17 5.10 -8.22
CA ARG A 69 -8.34 5.83 -9.19
C ARG A 69 -9.15 6.31 -10.39
N GLU A 70 -10.09 5.49 -10.83
CA GLU A 70 -10.97 5.75 -11.97
C GLU A 70 -12.26 4.94 -11.84
N GLY A 71 -13.36 5.44 -12.41
CA GLY A 71 -14.62 4.71 -12.50
C GLY A 71 -15.47 4.84 -11.24
N ALA A 72 -16.23 3.79 -10.92
CA ALA A 72 -17.13 3.75 -9.78
C ALA A 72 -16.96 2.44 -9.01
N ALA A 73 -16.97 2.54 -7.69
CA ALA A 73 -16.89 1.39 -6.80
C ALA A 73 -17.55 1.71 -5.46
N THR A 74 -18.05 0.68 -4.79
CA THR A 74 -18.61 0.76 -3.44
C THR A 74 -17.81 -0.11 -2.49
N VAL A 75 -17.68 0.32 -1.25
CA VAL A 75 -17.14 -0.48 -0.15
C VAL A 75 -18.26 -0.78 0.83
N ARG A 76 -18.37 -2.04 1.23
CA ARG A 76 -19.23 -2.49 2.32
C ARG A 76 -18.36 -3.21 3.33
N SER A 77 -18.17 -2.63 4.50
CA SER A 77 -17.49 -3.27 5.62
C SER A 77 -18.50 -3.94 6.55
N ASP A 78 -18.04 -4.89 7.37
CA ASP A 78 -18.91 -5.72 8.20
C ASP A 78 -19.83 -4.89 9.11
N GLY A 79 -21.12 -5.24 9.12
CA GLY A 79 -22.16 -4.54 9.86
C GLY A 79 -22.39 -3.07 9.45
N GLN A 80 -21.89 -2.61 8.30
CA GLN A 80 -22.08 -1.24 7.79
C GLN A 80 -22.78 -1.22 6.42
N ASP A 81 -23.46 -0.11 6.13
CA ASP A 81 -24.05 0.11 4.80
C ASP A 81 -22.97 0.31 3.73
N ALA A 82 -23.32 -0.04 2.49
CA ALA A 82 -22.45 0.19 1.35
C ALA A 82 -22.23 1.70 1.13
N ARG A 83 -20.98 2.09 0.92
CA ARG A 83 -20.57 3.48 0.67
C ARG A 83 -19.82 3.60 -0.64
N SER A 84 -20.19 4.58 -1.46
CA SER A 84 -19.44 4.88 -2.69
C SER A 84 -18.03 5.39 -2.37
N LEU A 85 -17.04 4.88 -3.10
CA LEU A 85 -15.70 5.44 -3.08
C LEU A 85 -15.66 6.73 -3.89
N VAL A 86 -14.90 7.70 -3.39
CA VAL A 86 -14.66 8.98 -4.05
C VAL A 86 -13.18 9.09 -4.36
N ILE A 87 -12.85 9.50 -5.60
CA ILE A 87 -11.45 9.70 -6.01
C ILE A 87 -10.80 10.75 -5.09
N GLY A 88 -9.61 10.44 -4.59
CA GLY A 88 -8.89 11.31 -3.65
C GLY A 88 -9.35 11.21 -2.20
N GLN A 89 -10.36 10.39 -1.89
CA GLN A 89 -10.84 10.14 -0.52
C GLN A 89 -10.70 8.65 -0.18
N PRO A 90 -9.51 8.20 0.26
CA PRO A 90 -9.31 6.81 0.65
C PRO A 90 -10.26 6.41 1.78
N LEU A 91 -10.73 5.17 1.76
CA LEU A 91 -11.38 4.56 2.90
C LEU A 91 -10.43 3.59 3.59
N ALA A 92 -10.46 3.57 4.92
CA ALA A 92 -9.75 2.59 5.71
C ALA A 92 -10.65 1.98 6.79
N PHE A 93 -10.42 0.69 7.04
CA PHE A 93 -11.09 -0.12 8.06
C PHE A 93 -10.20 -1.31 8.42
N SER A 94 -10.50 -2.01 9.50
CA SER A 94 -9.81 -3.25 9.89
C SER A 94 -10.81 -4.26 10.42
N GLN A 95 -10.36 -5.49 10.66
CA GLN A 95 -11.20 -6.52 11.26
C GLN A 95 -11.72 -6.10 12.66
N ASP A 96 -10.85 -5.49 13.47
CA ASP A 96 -11.19 -5.05 14.83
C ASP A 96 -11.98 -3.72 14.86
N ASN A 97 -11.95 -2.96 13.77
CA ASN A 97 -12.72 -1.74 13.60
C ASN A 97 -13.32 -1.69 12.19
N PRO A 98 -14.50 -2.32 11.98
CA PRO A 98 -15.12 -2.40 10.67
C PRO A 98 -15.72 -1.07 10.22
N ARG A 99 -15.75 -0.03 11.07
CA ARG A 99 -16.26 1.28 10.66
C ARG A 99 -15.32 1.89 9.62
N SER A 100 -15.79 1.99 8.38
CA SER A 100 -15.02 2.63 7.31
C SER A 100 -14.89 4.14 7.57
N THR A 101 -13.66 4.64 7.53
CA THR A 101 -13.35 6.05 7.76
C THR A 101 -12.65 6.66 6.55
N THR A 102 -13.01 7.89 6.23
CA THR A 102 -12.30 8.64 5.18
C THR A 102 -10.97 9.14 5.74
N VAL A 103 -9.89 8.87 5.02
CA VAL A 103 -8.56 9.37 5.37
C VAL A 103 -8.43 10.80 4.82
N ALA A 104 -8.68 11.79 5.67
CA ALA A 104 -8.72 13.21 5.26
C ALA A 104 -7.39 13.74 4.69
N SER A 105 -6.27 13.16 5.10
CA SER A 105 -4.92 13.52 4.64
C SER A 105 -3.99 12.31 4.70
N PRO A 106 -3.98 11.42 3.69
CA PRO A 106 -3.08 10.27 3.72
C PRO A 106 -1.61 10.73 3.77
N PRO A 107 -0.73 10.10 4.54
CA PRO A 107 0.67 10.54 4.65
C PRO A 107 1.46 10.32 3.35
N ALA A 108 0.96 9.45 2.45
CA ALA A 108 1.58 9.10 1.19
C ALA A 108 0.62 9.26 0.00
N ASP A 109 1.13 9.74 -1.13
CA ASP A 109 0.55 9.51 -2.46
C ASP A 109 1.20 8.27 -3.09
N THR A 110 0.38 7.23 -3.24
CA THR A 110 0.77 5.93 -3.75
C THR A 110 0.34 5.72 -5.21
N ARG A 111 -0.18 6.73 -5.92
CA ARG A 111 -0.70 6.53 -7.29
C ARG A 111 0.29 5.87 -8.24
N ASP A 112 1.57 6.16 -8.07
CA ASP A 112 2.63 5.67 -8.95
C ASP A 112 3.34 4.41 -8.41
N TRP A 113 2.81 3.79 -7.35
CA TRP A 113 3.41 2.59 -6.76
C TRP A 113 3.71 1.48 -7.79
N PRO A 114 2.91 1.25 -8.86
CA PRO A 114 3.24 0.23 -9.87
C PRO A 114 4.55 0.49 -10.63
N THR A 115 5.01 1.74 -10.64
CA THR A 115 6.30 2.14 -11.24
C THR A 115 7.44 2.18 -10.21
N GLY A 116 7.16 1.76 -8.98
CA GLY A 116 8.07 1.78 -7.84
C GLY A 116 8.17 3.12 -7.12
N TRP A 117 7.44 4.14 -7.56
CA TRP A 117 7.47 5.48 -6.98
C TRP A 117 6.38 5.68 -5.94
N VAL A 118 6.76 6.25 -4.80
CA VAL A 118 5.82 6.70 -3.76
C VAL A 118 6.26 8.08 -3.29
N GLU A 119 5.29 8.97 -3.09
CA GLU A 119 5.53 10.30 -2.54
C GLU A 119 4.99 10.37 -1.12
N TYR A 120 5.82 10.83 -0.18
CA TYR A 120 5.44 11.01 1.22
C TYR A 120 5.43 12.48 1.56
N ARG A 121 4.32 12.96 2.13
CA ARG A 121 4.25 14.29 2.74
C ARG A 121 5.01 14.32 4.05
N THR A 122 4.85 13.27 4.84
CA THR A 122 5.63 13.02 6.06
C THR A 122 5.57 11.53 6.37
N VAL A 123 6.70 10.96 6.75
CA VAL A 123 6.83 9.57 7.18
C VAL A 123 8.05 9.42 8.08
N SER A 124 7.95 8.58 9.12
CA SER A 124 9.12 8.25 9.92
C SER A 124 10.12 7.44 9.09
N LEU A 125 11.41 7.63 9.32
CA LEU A 125 12.44 6.91 8.59
C LEU A 125 12.30 5.40 8.82
N GLY A 126 11.92 4.97 10.03
CA GLY A 126 11.62 3.56 10.31
C GLY A 126 10.50 3.00 9.43
N ALA A 127 9.40 3.72 9.29
CA ALA A 127 8.28 3.29 8.42
C ALA A 127 8.65 3.31 6.94
N LEU A 128 9.45 4.30 6.50
CA LEU A 128 9.93 4.39 5.12
C LEU A 128 10.90 3.25 4.78
N ILE A 129 11.84 2.94 5.68
CA ILE A 129 12.73 1.78 5.56
C ILE A 129 11.93 0.48 5.54
N ALA A 130 10.91 0.34 6.40
CA ALA A 130 10.05 -0.84 6.42
C ALA A 130 9.31 -1.05 5.09
N GLU A 131 8.81 0.01 4.46
CA GLU A 131 8.20 -0.07 3.13
C GLU A 131 9.25 -0.38 2.05
N ALA A 132 10.43 0.25 2.08
CA ALA A 132 11.52 -0.04 1.13
C ALA A 132 12.01 -1.50 1.21
N ASN A 133 12.09 -2.04 2.43
CA ASN A 133 12.47 -3.43 2.68
C ASN A 133 11.48 -4.45 2.10
N ARG A 134 10.25 -4.06 1.74
CA ARG A 134 9.35 -4.94 0.97
C ARG A 134 9.89 -5.27 -0.42
N TYR A 135 10.74 -4.41 -0.98
CA TYR A 135 11.34 -4.57 -2.32
C TYR A 135 12.83 -4.92 -2.28
N ALA A 136 13.49 -4.75 -1.14
CA ALA A 136 14.93 -4.89 -1.02
C ALA A 136 15.36 -6.37 -1.09
N ARG A 137 16.42 -6.65 -1.85
CA ARG A 137 17.03 -7.99 -1.92
C ARG A 137 17.85 -8.32 -0.68
N VAL A 138 18.47 -7.30 -0.09
CA VAL A 138 19.18 -7.37 1.18
C VAL A 138 18.53 -6.38 2.15
N PRO A 139 18.44 -6.69 3.44
CA PRO A 139 17.84 -5.78 4.41
C PRO A 139 18.54 -4.42 4.45
N ILE A 140 17.75 -3.36 4.54
CA ILE A 140 18.21 -2.02 4.95
C ILE A 140 17.96 -1.92 6.45
N VAL A 141 19.01 -1.64 7.22
CA VAL A 141 19.01 -1.67 8.68
C VAL A 141 19.37 -0.28 9.21
N LEU A 142 18.58 0.21 10.16
CA LEU A 142 18.94 1.38 10.97
C LEU A 142 19.73 0.88 12.18
N ASP A 143 21.00 1.29 12.32
CA ASP A 143 21.89 0.79 13.39
C ASP A 143 21.54 1.35 14.78
N SER A 144 20.71 2.40 14.84
CA SER A 144 20.30 3.03 16.10
C SER A 144 18.79 3.34 16.10
N PRO A 145 18.06 3.05 17.21
CA PRO A 145 16.62 3.29 17.28
C PRO A 145 16.19 4.76 17.16
N ASP A 146 17.05 5.71 17.52
CA ASP A 146 16.76 7.14 17.39
C ASP A 146 16.55 7.56 15.93
N LEU A 147 17.19 6.86 14.98
CA LEU A 147 17.03 7.09 13.55
C LEU A 147 15.61 6.80 13.06
N GLU A 148 14.89 5.86 13.68
CA GLU A 148 13.53 5.49 13.27
C GLU A 148 12.55 6.67 13.36
N THR A 149 12.84 7.62 14.26
CA THR A 149 11.96 8.76 14.55
C THR A 149 12.16 9.95 13.60
N LEU A 150 13.25 9.96 12.82
CA LEU A 150 13.54 11.02 11.85
C LEU A 150 12.42 11.11 10.83
N GLN A 151 12.01 12.33 10.47
CA GLN A 151 10.90 12.54 9.54
C GLN A 151 11.44 12.80 8.14
N ALA A 152 11.01 11.98 7.18
CA ALA A 152 11.33 12.11 5.78
C ALA A 152 10.12 12.63 5.00
N THR A 153 10.41 13.45 4.00
CA THR A 153 9.45 13.98 3.03
C THR A 153 10.08 13.88 1.65
N GLY A 154 9.25 13.62 0.65
CA GLY A 154 9.68 13.61 -0.75
C GLY A 154 9.26 12.36 -1.50
N ARG A 155 9.83 12.21 -2.68
CA ARG A 155 9.47 11.15 -3.62
C ARG A 155 10.60 10.13 -3.72
N PHE A 156 10.25 8.87 -3.48
CA PHE A 156 11.19 7.76 -3.37
C PHE A 156 10.86 6.65 -4.34
N LYS A 157 11.89 6.09 -4.99
CA LYS A 157 11.76 4.89 -5.83
C LYS A 157 12.12 3.67 -4.98
N LEU A 158 11.12 3.07 -4.35
CA LEU A 158 11.33 2.01 -3.34
C LEU A 158 11.82 0.69 -3.95
N THR A 159 11.61 0.50 -5.26
CA THR A 159 12.11 -0.66 -6.01
C THR A 159 13.59 -0.54 -6.40
N ASP A 160 14.23 0.60 -6.12
CA ASP A 160 15.64 0.86 -6.41
C ASP A 160 16.37 1.14 -5.09
N THR A 161 16.82 0.07 -4.43
CA THR A 161 17.42 0.10 -3.09
C THR A 161 18.62 1.04 -3.00
N ASP A 162 19.50 1.05 -4.00
CA ASP A 162 20.73 1.84 -3.95
C ASP A 162 20.43 3.33 -4.11
N THR A 163 19.56 3.70 -5.05
CA THR A 163 19.08 5.07 -5.23
C THR A 163 18.28 5.55 -4.01
N PHE A 164 17.47 4.67 -3.42
CA PHE A 164 16.71 4.99 -2.22
C PHE A 164 17.63 5.28 -1.04
N VAL A 165 18.60 4.40 -0.76
CA VAL A 165 19.55 4.54 0.36
C VAL A 165 20.38 5.83 0.22
N SER A 166 20.91 6.13 -0.96
CA SER A 166 21.69 7.35 -1.15
C SER A 166 20.87 8.62 -0.91
N ARG A 167 19.61 8.65 -1.38
CA ARG A 167 18.68 9.78 -1.21
C ARG A 167 18.30 10.06 0.24
N ILE A 168 18.23 9.03 1.09
CA ILE A 168 17.94 9.23 2.53
C ILE A 168 19.21 9.48 3.34
N ALA A 169 20.36 8.95 2.93
CA ALA A 169 21.58 9.10 3.71
C ALA A 169 22.09 10.55 3.74
N GLU A 170 22.12 11.22 2.60
CA GLU A 170 22.69 12.58 2.47
C GLU A 170 21.96 13.64 3.34
N PRO A 171 20.62 13.79 3.29
CA PRO A 171 19.93 14.82 4.08
C PRO A 171 20.00 14.61 5.59
N PHE A 172 20.13 13.36 6.04
CA PHE A 172 20.21 13.01 7.46
C PHE A 172 21.66 12.84 7.95
N GLY A 173 22.66 13.04 7.09
CA GLY A 173 24.09 12.88 7.43
C GLY A 173 24.46 11.45 7.84
N LEU A 174 23.79 10.44 7.26
CA LEU A 174 24.01 9.04 7.60
C LEU A 174 25.16 8.43 6.80
N ARG A 175 25.93 7.57 7.43
CA ARG A 175 26.91 6.70 6.78
C ARG A 175 26.23 5.44 6.29
N VAL A 176 26.60 5.00 5.08
CA VAL A 176 26.13 3.76 4.48
C VAL A 176 27.24 2.71 4.57
N SER A 177 26.99 1.60 5.26
CA SER A 177 27.91 0.46 5.36
C SER A 177 27.26 -0.79 4.77
N ARG A 178 27.90 -1.42 3.79
CA ARG A 178 27.45 -2.71 3.25
C ARG A 178 28.16 -3.83 3.99
N ARG A 179 27.37 -4.68 4.63
CA ARG A 179 27.81 -5.85 5.40
C ARG A 179 27.21 -7.12 4.77
N SER A 180 27.62 -8.29 5.24
CA SER A 180 27.11 -9.57 4.73
C SER A 180 25.62 -9.77 4.97
N ASP A 181 25.07 -9.10 5.99
CA ASP A 181 23.70 -9.20 6.46
C ASP A 181 22.79 -8.06 5.99
N GLY A 182 23.34 -6.99 5.37
CA GLY A 182 22.53 -5.89 4.85
C GLY A 182 23.26 -4.59 4.54
N ILE A 183 22.47 -3.56 4.27
CA ILE A 183 22.90 -2.17 4.13
C ILE A 183 22.55 -1.45 5.42
N HIS A 184 23.57 -1.06 6.17
CA HIS A 184 23.43 -0.41 7.47
C HIS A 184 23.55 1.10 7.33
N LEU A 185 22.63 1.81 7.97
CA LEU A 185 22.60 3.26 8.10
C LEU A 185 22.89 3.64 9.54
N SER A 186 23.96 4.42 9.74
CA SER A 186 24.40 4.92 11.04
C SER A 186 24.73 6.41 10.96
N ARG A 187 24.94 7.09 12.09
CA ARG A 187 25.60 8.39 12.10
C ARG A 187 27.13 8.26 12.05
#